data_AF-A0A8T6RU96-F1
#
_entry.id   AF-A0A8T6RU96-F1
#
_cell.length_a   1.000
_cell.length_b   1.000
_cell.length_c   1.000
_cell.angle_alpha   90.00
_cell.angle_beta   90.00
_cell.angle_gamma   90.00
#
_symmetry.space_group_name_H-M   'P 1'
#
loop_
_entity.id
_entity.type
_entity.pdbx_description
1 polymer ?
#
loop_
_entity_poly.entity_id
_entity_poly.type
_entity_poly.pdbx_seq_one_letter_code
_entity_poly.pdbx_strand_id
1 'polypeptide(L)'
;ADSVMDLRLPILLVVPKEKDYSFLEQTSIKQEIAEGKEREAMFMGLGDIIIPGVLVVSTFTFLPIVLGDVTVAGIPGNWIVSAATLVGAVGGFMALMWFVWKGRPQAGLPLLNSGAFMGYLISVLAVYQKLGINWFGTII
;
A
#
# COMPACT_ATOMS: atom_id res chain seq x y z
N ALA A 1 21.94 -1.58 -21.28
CA ALA A 1 20.98 -2.06 -20.26
C ALA A 1 21.69 -2.38 -18.95
N ASP A 2 22.92 -2.92 -18.97
CA ASP A 2 23.78 -3.10 -17.79
C ASP A 2 24.18 -1.80 -17.06
N SER A 3 24.01 -0.63 -17.67
CA SER A 3 24.48 0.67 -17.12
C SER A 3 23.55 1.31 -16.07
N VAL A 4 22.36 0.75 -15.84
CA VAL A 4 21.37 1.32 -14.90
C VAL A 4 21.44 0.63 -13.52
N MET A 5 22.15 -0.49 -13.40
CA MET A 5 22.39 -1.18 -12.14
C MET A 5 23.52 -0.56 -11.30
N ASP A 6 24.37 0.30 -11.91
CA ASP A 6 25.45 1.03 -11.23
C ASP A 6 24.96 2.27 -10.45
N LEU A 7 23.73 2.71 -10.74
CA LEU A 7 23.08 3.73 -9.95
C LEU A 7 22.53 3.06 -8.68
N ARG A 8 23.27 3.19 -7.57
CA ARG A 8 22.81 2.93 -6.19
C ARG A 8 21.66 3.86 -5.80
N LEU A 9 20.61 3.92 -6.60
CA LEU A 9 19.38 4.57 -6.22
C LEU A 9 18.71 3.60 -5.25
N PRO A 10 18.46 4.00 -3.98
CA PRO A 10 17.84 3.12 -3.01
C PRO A 10 16.36 3.06 -3.38
N ILE A 11 15.99 2.19 -4.32
CA ILE A 11 14.60 2.01 -4.77
C ILE A 11 13.94 0.83 -4.05
N LEU A 12 14.64 0.20 -3.10
CA LEU A 12 14.26 -1.03 -2.45
C LEU A 12 14.20 -0.86 -0.93
N LEU A 13 13.04 -1.13 -0.35
CA LEU A 13 12.86 -1.37 1.08
C LEU A 13 13.05 -2.86 1.36
N VAL A 14 13.74 -3.20 2.44
CA VAL A 14 13.98 -4.58 2.87
C VAL A 14 13.13 -4.89 4.10
N VAL A 15 12.31 -5.93 4.03
CA VAL A 15 11.52 -6.42 5.17
C VAL A 15 11.99 -7.85 5.52
N PRO A 16 12.54 -8.07 6.72
CA PRO A 16 13.03 -9.38 7.13
C PRO A 16 11.88 -10.36 7.41
N LYS A 17 12.08 -11.64 7.07
CA LYS A 17 11.16 -12.73 7.44
C LYS A 17 11.33 -13.13 8.92
N GLU A 18 12.56 -13.09 9.42
CA GLU A 18 12.95 -13.45 10.79
C GLU A 18 13.73 -12.33 11.47
N LYS A 19 13.65 -12.25 12.81
CA LYS A 19 14.26 -11.14 13.58
C LYS A 19 15.79 -11.14 13.57
N ASP A 20 16.41 -12.28 13.30
CA ASP A 20 17.86 -12.46 13.31
C ASP A 20 18.50 -12.18 11.94
N TYR A 21 17.72 -11.71 10.97
CA TYR A 21 18.20 -11.38 9.63
C TYR A 21 19.03 -10.07 9.62
N SER A 22 20.24 -10.14 9.05
CA SER A 22 21.14 -9.00 8.86
C SER A 22 21.44 -8.77 7.37
N PHE A 23 20.97 -7.65 6.82
CA PHE A 23 21.23 -7.28 5.41
C PHE A 23 22.72 -7.06 5.10
N LEU A 24 23.55 -6.78 6.11
CA LEU A 24 24.99 -6.55 5.94
C LEU A 24 25.80 -7.85 5.80
N GLU A 25 25.26 -8.98 6.28
CA GLU A 25 25.90 -10.29 6.22
C GLU A 25 25.43 -11.13 5.02
N GLN A 26 24.44 -10.62 4.27
CA GLN A 26 23.86 -11.35 3.15
C GLN A 26 24.83 -11.39 1.96
N THR A 27 25.20 -12.59 1.54
CA THR A 27 26.03 -12.81 0.33
C THR A 27 25.17 -12.46 -0.90
N SER A 28 25.79 -12.04 -2.02
CA SER A 28 25.05 -11.50 -3.18
C SER A 28 23.83 -12.37 -3.53
N ILE A 29 22.66 -11.75 -3.76
CA ILE A 29 21.37 -12.42 -4.04
C ILE A 29 21.49 -13.52 -5.13
N LYS A 30 22.47 -13.38 -6.04
CA LYS A 30 22.79 -14.37 -7.09
C LYS A 30 23.39 -15.68 -6.55
N GLN A 31 24.17 -15.64 -5.47
CA GLN A 31 24.79 -16.82 -4.85
C GLN A 31 23.81 -17.61 -3.98
N GLU A 32 22.92 -16.96 -3.21
CA GLU A 32 21.88 -17.68 -2.43
C GLU A 32 20.88 -18.42 -3.31
N ILE A 33 20.51 -17.83 -4.47
CA ILE A 33 19.65 -18.50 -5.46
C ILE A 33 20.36 -19.71 -6.10
N ALA A 34 21.67 -19.63 -6.31
CA ALA A 34 22.47 -20.74 -6.83
C ALA A 34 22.67 -21.87 -5.79
N GLU A 35 22.68 -21.53 -4.50
CA GLU A 35 22.78 -22.48 -3.37
C GLU A 35 21.42 -23.04 -2.92
N GLY A 36 20.30 -22.59 -3.50
CA GLY A 36 18.96 -23.10 -3.18
C GLY A 36 18.43 -22.71 -1.80
N LYS A 37 18.98 -21.66 -1.17
CA LYS A 37 18.52 -21.15 0.13
C LYS A 37 17.19 -20.41 -0.01
N GLU A 38 16.31 -20.54 0.99
CA GLU A 38 15.05 -19.80 1.02
C GLU A 38 15.29 -18.29 1.12
N ARG A 39 14.46 -17.47 0.47
CA ARG A 39 14.58 -16.00 0.56
C ARG A 39 14.21 -15.54 1.98
N GLU A 40 15.21 -15.06 2.73
CA GLU A 40 15.08 -14.62 4.12
C GLU A 40 14.53 -13.18 4.27
N ALA A 41 14.46 -12.42 3.18
CA ALA A 41 13.89 -11.08 3.18
C ALA A 41 13.08 -10.78 1.92
N MET A 42 12.04 -9.96 2.11
CA MET A 42 11.26 -9.39 1.05
C MET A 42 11.85 -8.04 0.64
N PHE A 43 12.17 -7.92 -0.64
CA PHE A 43 12.51 -6.65 -1.25
C PHE A 43 11.27 -6.03 -1.87
N MET A 44 10.92 -4.83 -1.43
CA MET A 44 9.76 -4.07 -1.89
C MET A 44 10.21 -2.79 -2.56
N GLY A 45 9.55 -2.37 -3.65
CA GLY A 45 9.87 -1.09 -4.26
C GLY A 45 9.47 0.06 -3.34
N LEU A 46 10.29 1.12 -3.21
CA LEU A 46 9.87 2.32 -2.49
C LEU A 46 8.59 2.92 -3.09
N GLY A 47 8.41 2.79 -4.40
CA GLY A 47 7.19 3.19 -5.09
C GLY A 47 5.93 2.53 -4.52
N ASP A 48 6.04 1.30 -4.02
CA ASP A 48 4.91 0.51 -3.54
C ASP A 48 4.32 1.11 -2.25
N ILE A 49 5.14 1.76 -1.43
CA ILE A 49 4.69 2.47 -0.22
C ILE A 49 4.21 3.89 -0.57
N ILE A 50 4.85 4.52 -1.56
CA ILE A 50 4.52 5.89 -1.98
C ILE A 50 3.14 5.96 -2.64
N ILE A 51 2.78 5.02 -3.51
CA ILE A 51 1.48 5.00 -4.22
C ILE A 51 0.26 5.07 -3.26
N PRO A 52 0.11 4.15 -2.29
CA PRO A 52 -1.01 4.21 -1.36
C PRO A 52 -0.89 5.40 -0.40
N GLY A 53 0.33 5.84 -0.07
CA GLY A 53 0.56 7.07 0.71
C GLY A 53 0.01 8.32 0.03
N VAL A 54 0.28 8.48 -1.28
CA VAL A 54 -0.26 9.58 -2.07
C VAL A 54 -1.79 9.52 -2.14
N LEU A 55 -2.37 8.32 -2.25
CA LEU A 55 -3.83 8.15 -2.23
C LEU A 55 -4.42 8.65 -0.90
N VAL A 56 -3.86 8.27 0.24
CA VAL A 56 -4.31 8.73 1.56
C VAL A 56 -4.27 10.26 1.66
N VAL A 57 -3.16 10.89 1.26
CA VAL A 57 -3.04 12.35 1.28
C VAL A 57 -4.08 13.00 0.35
N SER A 58 -4.25 12.43 -0.85
CA SER A 58 -5.22 12.92 -1.83
C SER A 58 -6.65 12.88 -1.30
N THR A 59 -7.04 11.79 -0.61
CA THR A 59 -8.37 11.71 0.02
C THR A 59 -8.58 12.81 1.05
N PHE A 60 -7.58 13.11 1.86
CA PHE A 60 -7.70 14.15 2.89
C PHE A 60 -7.90 15.55 2.31
N THR A 61 -7.16 15.89 1.24
CA THR A 61 -7.13 17.24 0.66
C THR A 61 -8.19 17.47 -0.41
N PHE A 62 -8.47 16.48 -1.26
CA PHE A 62 -9.32 16.67 -2.44
C PHE A 62 -10.77 16.19 -2.24
N LEU A 63 -11.07 15.30 -1.29
CA LEU A 63 -12.48 14.88 -1.07
C LEU A 63 -13.43 16.04 -0.75
N PRO A 64 -13.08 17.02 0.11
CA PRO A 64 -13.95 18.17 0.36
C PRO A 64 -14.25 18.98 -0.90
N ILE A 65 -13.27 19.07 -1.81
CA ILE A 65 -13.36 19.82 -3.06
C ILE A 65 -14.22 19.08 -4.10
N VAL A 66 -14.07 17.75 -4.19
CA VAL A 66 -14.69 16.94 -5.24
C VAL A 66 -16.08 16.44 -4.86
N LEU A 67 -16.30 16.03 -3.61
CA LEU A 67 -17.55 15.43 -3.14
C LEU A 67 -18.33 16.33 -2.16
N GLY A 68 -17.77 17.50 -1.82
CA GLY A 68 -18.38 18.47 -0.90
C GLY A 68 -18.06 18.20 0.58
N ASP A 69 -18.46 19.14 1.44
CA ASP A 69 -18.28 19.01 2.88
C ASP A 69 -19.38 18.14 3.50
N VAL A 70 -19.05 16.87 3.73
CA VAL A 70 -19.89 15.93 4.46
C VAL A 70 -19.34 15.75 5.87
N THR A 71 -20.20 15.83 6.87
CA THR A 71 -19.85 15.57 8.27
C THR A 71 -20.65 14.40 8.79
N VAL A 72 -19.98 13.39 9.34
CA VAL A 72 -20.63 12.21 9.94
C VAL A 72 -20.31 12.20 11.42
N ALA A 73 -21.35 12.24 12.26
CA ALA A 73 -21.21 12.23 13.72
C ALA A 73 -20.25 13.31 14.28
N GLY A 74 -20.22 14.50 13.66
CA GLY A 74 -19.34 15.61 14.05
C GLY A 74 -17.89 15.52 13.54
N ILE A 75 -17.56 14.47 12.78
CA ILE A 75 -16.24 14.27 12.17
C ILE A 75 -16.32 14.56 10.67
N PRO A 76 -15.40 15.36 10.10
CA PRO A 76 -15.34 15.59 8.66
C PRO A 76 -15.15 14.27 7.89
N GLY A 77 -15.93 14.06 6.83
CA GLY A 77 -15.94 12.82 6.07
C GLY A 77 -14.59 12.48 5.42
N ASN A 78 -13.82 13.49 5.03
CA ASN A 78 -12.48 13.33 4.46
C ASN A 78 -11.48 12.74 5.47
N TRP A 79 -11.64 13.01 6.77
CA TRP A 79 -10.81 12.39 7.82
C TRP A 79 -11.15 10.92 7.99
N ILE A 80 -12.43 10.56 7.91
CA ILE A 80 -12.89 9.17 8.03
C ILE A 80 -12.36 8.36 6.84
N VAL A 81 -12.50 8.88 5.62
CA VAL A 81 -12.05 8.20 4.40
C VAL A 81 -10.53 8.08 4.36
N SER A 82 -9.78 9.11 4.73
CA SER A 82 -8.31 9.04 4.74
C SER A 82 -7.82 8.02 5.77
N ALA A 83 -8.41 8.01 6.97
CA ALA A 83 -8.10 7.02 8.00
C ALA A 83 -8.44 5.59 7.54
N ALA A 84 -9.62 5.38 6.95
CA ALA A 84 -10.01 4.07 6.44
C ALA A 84 -9.13 3.59 5.27
N THR A 85 -8.72 4.49 4.38
CA THR A 85 -7.76 4.20 3.29
C THR A 85 -6.41 3.77 3.86
N LEU A 86 -5.92 4.46 4.89
CA LEU A 86 -4.68 4.12 5.59
C LEU A 86 -4.78 2.76 6.29
N VAL A 87 -5.89 2.49 7.01
CA VAL A 87 -6.15 1.20 7.64
C VAL A 87 -6.24 0.08 6.59
N GLY A 88 -6.84 0.34 5.44
CA GLY A 88 -6.88 -0.59 4.30
C GLY A 88 -5.48 -0.91 3.77
N ALA A 89 -4.61 0.10 3.63
CA ALA A 89 -3.22 -0.09 3.24
C ALA A 89 -2.46 -0.94 4.26
N VAL A 90 -2.58 -0.63 5.55
CA VAL A 90 -1.95 -1.41 6.64
C VAL A 90 -2.51 -2.84 6.67
N GLY A 91 -3.81 -3.03 6.47
CA GLY A 91 -4.44 -4.35 6.33
C GLY A 91 -3.88 -5.16 5.15
N GLY A 92 -3.72 -4.52 3.99
CA GLY A 92 -3.08 -5.13 2.81
C GLY A 92 -1.62 -5.51 3.08
N PHE A 93 -0.87 -4.68 3.80
CA PHE A 93 0.49 -4.99 4.25
C PHE A 93 0.54 -6.19 5.19
N MET A 94 -0.36 -6.25 6.18
CA MET A 94 -0.44 -7.38 7.11
C MET A 94 -0.77 -8.70 6.38
N ALA A 95 -1.69 -8.66 5.41
CA ALA A 95 -2.02 -9.81 4.58
C ALA A 95 -0.81 -10.27 3.73
N LEU A 96 -0.04 -9.33 3.18
CA LEU A 96 1.19 -9.62 2.46
C LEU A 96 2.23 -10.30 3.37
N MET A 97 2.47 -9.76 4.56
CA MET A 97 3.39 -10.36 5.53
C MET A 97 2.98 -11.78 5.94
N TRP A 98 1.67 -12.02 6.08
CA TRP A 98 1.17 -13.36 6.33
C TRP A 98 1.51 -14.36 5.20
N PHE A 99 1.48 -13.94 3.94
CA PHE A 99 1.92 -14.77 2.82
C PHE A 99 3.43 -14.99 2.76
N VAL A 100 4.21 -13.98 3.17
CA VAL A 100 5.67 -14.07 3.26
C VAL A 100 6.08 -15.09 4.32
N TRP A 101 5.45 -15.08 5.49
CA TRP A 101 5.69 -16.10 6.53
C TRP A 101 5.31 -17.51 6.08
N LYS A 102 4.33 -17.65 5.18
CA LYS A 102 3.99 -18.94 4.54
C LYS A 102 4.95 -19.38 3.44
N GLY A 103 6.04 -18.65 3.21
CA GLY A 103 7.07 -19.00 2.21
C GLY A 103 6.65 -18.76 0.76
N ARG A 104 5.56 -18.02 0.52
CA ARG A 104 5.10 -17.66 -0.84
C ARG A 104 5.26 -16.16 -1.06
N PRO A 105 6.49 -15.65 -1.25
CA PRO A 105 6.72 -14.23 -1.46
C PRO A 105 6.02 -13.78 -2.75
N GLN A 106 4.93 -13.04 -2.61
CA GLN A 106 4.27 -12.35 -3.72
C GLN A 106 4.91 -10.98 -3.91
N ALA A 107 4.84 -10.43 -5.13
CA ALA A 107 5.11 -9.02 -5.33
C ALA A 107 4.20 -8.21 -4.39
N GLY A 108 4.75 -7.30 -3.60
CA GLY A 108 3.96 -6.54 -2.61
C GLY A 108 2.93 -5.61 -3.24
N LEU A 109 3.12 -5.30 -4.53
CA LEU A 109 2.35 -4.36 -5.33
C LEU A 109 0.82 -4.61 -5.37
N PRO A 110 0.28 -5.81 -5.67
CA PRO A 110 -1.17 -5.97 -5.79
C PRO A 110 -1.87 -5.88 -4.44
N LEU A 111 -1.34 -6.52 -3.39
CA LEU A 111 -2.01 -6.61 -2.08
C LEU A 111 -2.00 -5.27 -1.33
N LEU A 112 -0.89 -4.56 -1.32
CA LEU A 112 -0.80 -3.28 -0.61
C LEU A 112 -1.70 -2.22 -1.26
N ASN A 113 -1.61 -2.09 -2.58
CA ASN A 113 -2.40 -1.11 -3.33
C ASN A 113 -3.89 -1.47 -3.36
N SER A 114 -4.24 -2.76 -3.51
CA SER A 114 -5.65 -3.17 -3.45
C SER A 114 -6.24 -2.98 -2.06
N GLY A 115 -5.49 -3.23 -0.98
CA GLY A 115 -5.94 -2.95 0.38
C GLY A 115 -6.27 -1.46 0.59
N ALA A 116 -5.37 -0.58 0.17
CA ALA A 116 -5.60 0.87 0.23
C ALA A 116 -6.82 1.28 -0.62
N PHE A 117 -6.89 0.79 -1.86
CA PHE A 117 -7.99 1.11 -2.77
C PHE A 117 -9.35 0.60 -2.27
N MET A 118 -9.40 -0.61 -1.70
CA MET A 118 -10.61 -1.17 -1.10
C MET A 118 -11.05 -0.36 0.13
N GLY A 119 -10.11 0.03 1.00
CA GLY A 119 -10.39 0.90 2.15
C GLY A 119 -10.97 2.25 1.72
N TYR A 120 -10.39 2.85 0.67
CA TYR A 120 -10.92 4.06 0.03
C TYR A 120 -12.33 3.85 -0.52
N LEU A 121 -12.54 2.82 -1.34
CA LEU A 121 -13.81 2.61 -2.03
C LEU A 121 -14.96 2.36 -1.05
N ILE A 122 -14.74 1.50 -0.05
CA ILE A 122 -15.74 1.19 0.98
C ILE A 122 -16.08 2.42 1.80
N SER A 123 -15.08 3.19 2.22
CA SER A 123 -15.31 4.37 3.08
C SER A 123 -15.94 5.53 2.31
N VAL A 124 -15.57 5.78 1.06
CA VAL A 124 -16.25 6.77 0.21
C VAL A 124 -17.71 6.41 0.01
N LEU A 125 -18.00 5.14 -0.30
CA LEU A 125 -19.37 4.67 -0.46
C LEU A 125 -20.18 4.81 0.83
N ALA A 126 -19.59 4.49 1.98
CA ALA A 126 -20.25 4.60 3.28
C ALA A 126 -20.50 6.05 3.73
N VAL A 127 -19.54 6.96 3.48
CA VAL A 127 -19.58 8.34 3.99
C VAL A 127 -20.29 9.29 3.03
N TYR A 128 -19.91 9.26 1.75
CA TYR A 128 -20.38 10.25 0.78
C TYR A 128 -21.58 9.76 -0.02
N GLN A 129 -21.79 8.44 -0.13
CA GLN A 129 -22.82 7.79 -0.97
C GLN A 129 -22.84 8.25 -2.45
N LYS A 130 -21.88 9.08 -2.84
CA LYS A 130 -21.67 9.63 -4.17
C LYS A 130 -20.26 9.24 -4.59
N LEU A 131 -20.15 8.52 -5.70
CA LEU A 131 -18.85 8.18 -6.30
C LEU A 131 -18.29 9.31 -7.18
N GLY A 132 -18.80 10.54 -7.08
CA GLY A 132 -18.49 11.62 -8.03
C GLY A 132 -19.01 11.37 -9.45
N ILE A 133 -19.70 10.24 -9.66
CA ILE A 133 -20.37 9.88 -10.90
C ILE A 133 -21.87 9.90 -10.60
N ASN A 134 -22.59 10.85 -11.20
CA ASN A 134 -24.04 10.88 -11.20
C ASN A 134 -24.57 9.72 -12.08
N TRP A 135 -24.51 8.48 -11.58
CA TRP A 135 -25.12 7.33 -12.26
C TRP A 135 -26.64 7.43 -12.28
N PHE A 136 -27.21 7.96 -11.20
CA PHE A 136 -28.62 8.30 -11.08
C PHE A 136 -28.68 9.72 -10.56
N GLY A 137 -29.35 10.59 -11.32
CA GLY A 137 -29.48 12.01 -11.00
C GLY A 137 -29.96 12.22 -9.57
N THR A 138 -29.48 13.32 -8.99
CA THR A 138 -29.91 13.93 -7.73
C THR A 138 -31.30 13.52 -7.26
N ILE A 139 -31.35 12.69 -6.22
CA ILE A 139 -32.46 12.54 -5.28
C ILE A 139 -31.70 12.36 -3.96
N ILE A 140 -31.49 13.36 -3.10
CA ILE A 140 -32.35 14.40 -2.53
C ILE A 140 -31.51 15.67 -2.36
#